data_AF-A0A1Q3SVX8-F1
#
_entry.id   AF-A0A1Q3SVX8-F1
#
_cell.length_a   1.000
_cell.length_b   1.000
_cell.length_c   1.000
_cell.angle_alpha   90.00
_cell.angle_beta   90.00
_cell.angle_gamma   90.00
#
_symmetry.space_group_name_H-M   'P 1'
#
loop_
_entity.id
_entity.type
_entity.pdbx_description
1 polymer ?
#
loop_
_entity_poly.entity_id
_entity_poly.type
_entity_poly.pdbx_seq_one_letter_code
_entity_poly.pdbx_strand_id
1 'polypeptide(L)'
;MNKPRTFRKTSLILVFCCCVALILAACGDTPTGPGTAPTAYVTTASVTDAATVPSTTTGVPATTSLPSTTAAATTTVPTTVVTTAAPTTAAATTAPATTGATLDVSKASATVKDLPFLKGVHDAFLSPDGAMLAVVDTSNKQFCFYTIAGEKRACTPIRQSLEINSVVWSPDSRYLAYTDNFATYLQDPDIWLVDVAAGKATDLTEDNVSKYQLGEATPGATKGDLDQFPVFAPDGKRLLFLRYSADGPVTPHLFSIDLPGGKPSEVGEFEQSVGPANTLGYAISPNGKQIAYAVAMPKAADVKNGLWLGDQTGKNTLQLISSPDIKAAQPKLGVAYIVDAAFSGDGKYISALARLDAGEPLATYDQDNVYVFTAAGQRVTPVDADTPVHWMAWSPFGSAILALVRDGQTNLKNNVKKAGIYLLDKPGGKSVRLLEGDYVPPAMGALWRGLSWASNNTALIRSQKDLQLQLLQINF
;
A
#
# COMPACT_ATOMS: atom_id res chain seq x y z
N MET A 1 -3.05 31.69 -59.51
CA MET A 1 -3.75 30.40 -59.43
C MET A 1 -2.91 29.44 -58.60
N ASN A 2 -3.20 29.36 -57.30
CA ASN A 2 -2.44 28.60 -56.30
C ASN A 2 -3.09 27.23 -56.11
N LYS A 3 -2.30 26.15 -56.20
CA LYS A 3 -2.67 24.82 -55.68
C LYS A 3 -2.30 24.75 -54.19
N PRO A 4 -3.19 24.30 -53.29
CA PRO A 4 -2.85 24.14 -51.89
C PRO A 4 -2.10 22.83 -51.63
N ARG A 5 -1.03 22.89 -50.83
CA ARG A 5 -0.36 21.74 -50.22
C ARG A 5 -1.15 21.30 -49.00
N THR A 6 -1.52 20.03 -48.95
CA THR A 6 -2.15 19.37 -47.81
C THR A 6 -1.11 19.11 -46.71
N PHE A 7 -1.25 19.76 -45.56
CA PHE A 7 -0.55 19.41 -44.32
C PHE A 7 -1.28 18.24 -43.64
N ARG A 8 -0.60 17.12 -43.42
CA ARG A 8 -1.06 16.07 -42.50
C ARG A 8 -0.88 16.58 -41.07
N LYS A 9 -1.97 16.65 -40.31
CA LYS A 9 -1.94 16.87 -38.85
C LYS A 9 -1.37 15.63 -38.18
N THR A 10 -0.21 15.75 -37.55
CA THR A 10 0.28 14.79 -36.57
C THR A 10 -0.44 15.09 -35.25
N SER A 11 -1.31 14.19 -34.81
CA SER A 11 -2.00 14.32 -33.53
C SER A 11 -1.00 14.11 -32.39
N LEU A 12 -0.67 15.19 -31.69
CA LEU A 12 0.01 15.15 -30.40
C LEU A 12 -1.04 14.74 -29.36
N ILE A 13 -0.97 13.50 -28.87
CA ILE A 13 -1.83 13.01 -27.79
C ILE A 13 -1.31 13.64 -26.50
N LEU A 14 -1.98 14.69 -26.03
CA LEU A 14 -1.83 15.21 -24.66
C LEU A 14 -2.52 14.21 -23.71
N VAL A 15 -1.74 13.52 -22.89
CA VAL A 15 -2.24 12.64 -21.83
C VAL A 15 -2.63 13.53 -20.65
N PHE A 16 -3.93 13.71 -20.42
CA PHE A 16 -4.44 14.30 -19.18
C PHE A 16 -4.38 13.24 -18.07
N CYS A 17 -3.39 13.37 -17.18
CA CYS A 17 -3.34 12.60 -15.94
C CYS A 17 -4.04 13.45 -14.86
N CYS A 18 -5.05 12.89 -14.19
CA CYS A 18 -5.77 13.58 -13.12
C CYS A 18 -4.82 13.86 -11.95
N CYS A 19 -4.45 15.13 -11.77
CA CYS A 19 -3.89 15.66 -10.55
C CYS A 19 -5.04 16.02 -9.61
N VAL A 20 -5.02 15.52 -8.38
CA VAL A 20 -5.62 16.24 -7.25
C VAL A 20 -4.72 16.07 -6.04
N ALA A 21 -3.88 17.08 -5.81
CA ALA A 21 -3.41 17.41 -4.48
C ALA A 21 -4.58 18.09 -3.76
N LEU A 22 -5.11 17.45 -2.73
CA LEU A 22 -6.15 18.05 -1.88
C LEU A 22 -5.45 18.92 -0.82
N ILE A 23 -5.06 20.12 -1.23
CA ILE A 23 -4.63 21.18 -0.30
C ILE A 23 -5.81 22.14 -0.16
N LEU A 24 -6.43 22.15 1.01
CA LEU A 24 -7.27 23.27 1.46
C LEU A 24 -6.34 24.49 1.66
N ALA A 25 -6.10 25.22 0.58
CA ALA A 25 -5.52 26.56 0.65
C ALA A 25 -6.63 27.52 1.10
N ALA A 26 -6.63 27.86 2.39
CA ALA A 26 -7.34 29.03 2.85
C ALA A 26 -6.64 30.27 2.28
N CYS A 27 -7.18 30.83 1.18
CA CYS A 27 -6.79 32.14 0.69
C CYS A 27 -7.25 33.19 1.72
N GLY A 28 -6.30 33.80 2.42
CA GLY A 28 -6.51 35.03 3.16
C GLY A 28 -5.78 36.16 2.44
N ASP A 29 -6.48 36.84 1.53
CA ASP A 29 -6.05 38.15 1.05
C ASP A 29 -6.10 39.15 2.21
N THR A 30 -5.01 39.87 2.43
CA THR A 30 -4.95 41.04 3.30
C THR A 30 -5.76 42.20 2.72
N PRO A 31 -6.60 42.87 3.53
CA PRO A 31 -6.86 44.29 3.33
C PRO A 31 -6.37 45.10 4.53
N THR A 32 -5.64 46.15 4.21
CA THR A 32 -5.21 47.24 5.07
C THR A 32 -6.39 48.06 5.62
N GLY A 33 -6.43 48.33 6.92
CA GLY A 33 -7.08 49.51 7.51
C GLY A 33 -8.27 49.27 8.45
N PRO A 34 -8.50 50.13 9.45
CA PRO A 34 -9.03 49.72 10.76
C PRO A 34 -10.54 49.95 10.91
N GLY A 35 -11.22 49.08 11.67
CA GLY A 35 -12.59 49.32 12.09
C GLY A 35 -13.26 48.14 12.78
N THR A 36 -13.27 48.17 14.12
CA THR A 36 -14.30 47.64 15.05
C THR A 36 -14.78 46.18 14.91
N ALA A 37 -14.39 45.36 15.89
CA ALA A 37 -14.91 44.02 16.19
C ALA A 37 -16.39 44.02 16.63
N PRO A 38 -17.04 42.85 16.57
CA PRO A 38 -17.48 42.27 17.83
C PRO A 38 -17.01 40.83 18.04
N THR A 39 -16.63 40.58 19.29
CA THR A 39 -16.26 39.33 19.94
C THR A 39 -17.41 38.32 20.01
N ALA A 40 -17.11 37.05 19.71
CA ALA A 40 -17.80 35.91 20.30
C ALA A 40 -16.75 34.85 20.68
N TYR A 41 -16.38 34.84 21.96
CA TYR A 41 -15.60 33.78 22.59
C TYR A 41 -16.50 32.55 22.78
N VAL A 42 -16.07 31.38 22.32
CA VAL A 42 -16.56 30.10 22.85
C VAL A 42 -15.50 29.58 23.80
N THR A 43 -15.87 29.55 25.07
CA THR A 43 -15.08 29.19 26.24
C THR A 43 -14.78 27.69 26.25
N THR A 44 -13.50 27.34 26.35
CA THR A 44 -13.04 26.00 26.73
C THR A 44 -13.22 25.82 28.24
N ALA A 45 -14.01 24.84 28.67
CA ALA A 45 -14.04 24.41 30.06
C ALA A 45 -13.13 23.18 30.23
N SER A 46 -12.04 23.39 30.97
CA SER A 46 -11.18 22.38 31.58
C SER A 46 -11.93 21.67 32.72
N VAL A 47 -11.78 20.35 32.84
CA VAL A 47 -12.13 19.61 34.06
C VAL A 47 -10.92 18.82 34.53
N THR A 48 -10.45 19.16 35.73
CA THR A 48 -9.50 18.42 36.55
C THR A 48 -10.18 17.87 37.80
N ASP A 49 -9.73 16.68 38.19
CA ASP A 49 -9.73 16.02 39.51
C ASP A 49 -11.02 15.46 40.16
N ALA A 50 -11.04 14.12 40.16
CA ALA A 50 -10.99 13.18 41.31
C ALA A 50 -11.99 13.23 42.49
N ALA A 51 -12.53 12.03 42.74
CA ALA A 51 -12.97 11.41 44.00
C ALA A 51 -14.32 11.83 44.63
N THR A 52 -15.27 10.89 44.77
CA THR A 52 -15.42 9.98 45.94
C THR A 52 -16.75 9.19 45.84
N VAL A 53 -16.74 7.92 46.25
CA VAL A 53 -17.85 6.95 46.30
C VAL A 53 -18.82 7.26 47.45
N PRO A 54 -20.11 6.86 47.35
CA PRO A 54 -20.67 6.03 48.42
C PRO A 54 -21.44 4.80 47.93
N SER A 55 -21.27 3.74 48.70
CA SER A 55 -21.88 2.42 48.65
C SER A 55 -23.34 2.40 49.10
N THR A 56 -24.20 1.62 48.43
CA THR A 56 -25.37 0.99 49.05
C THR A 56 -25.55 -0.45 48.57
N THR A 57 -25.58 -1.35 49.55
CA THR A 57 -25.82 -2.78 49.49
C THR A 57 -27.31 -3.10 49.58
N THR A 58 -27.78 -4.09 48.83
CA THR A 58 -28.88 -5.05 49.11
C THR A 58 -28.93 -5.98 47.89
N GLY A 59 -29.13 -7.30 47.93
CA GLY A 59 -29.33 -8.30 48.95
C GLY A 59 -29.65 -9.60 48.17
N VAL A 60 -28.84 -10.64 48.35
CA VAL A 60 -29.07 -11.99 47.79
C VAL A 60 -30.02 -12.76 48.71
N PRO A 61 -30.81 -13.71 48.19
CA PRO A 61 -30.92 -14.98 48.88
C PRO A 61 -30.56 -16.17 47.98
N ALA A 62 -29.85 -17.11 48.60
CA ALA A 62 -29.47 -18.41 48.06
C ALA A 62 -30.45 -19.51 48.54
N THR A 63 -30.12 -20.75 48.14
CA THR A 63 -30.68 -22.07 48.52
C THR A 63 -31.75 -22.59 47.53
N THR A 64 -31.76 -23.84 47.03
CA THR A 64 -31.32 -25.16 47.53
C THR A 64 -31.04 -26.17 46.39
N SER A 65 -30.40 -27.29 46.76
CA SER A 65 -29.81 -28.43 46.04
C SER A 65 -30.73 -29.54 45.46
N LEU A 66 -30.30 -30.14 44.32
CA LEU A 66 -30.22 -31.58 43.86
C LEU A 66 -31.39 -32.60 44.07
N PRO A 67 -31.39 -33.83 43.46
CA PRO A 67 -31.05 -34.30 42.11
C PRO A 67 -32.13 -35.28 41.50
N SER A 68 -32.03 -35.70 40.23
CA SER A 68 -32.26 -37.11 39.80
C SER A 68 -32.21 -37.36 38.29
N THR A 69 -31.59 -38.49 37.97
CA THR A 69 -31.41 -39.22 36.70
C THR A 69 -32.69 -39.68 35.99
N THR A 70 -32.68 -39.79 34.66
CA THR A 70 -33.14 -41.01 33.94
C THR A 70 -32.74 -41.03 32.45
N ALA A 71 -32.71 -42.24 31.91
CA ALA A 71 -31.94 -42.71 30.78
C ALA A 71 -32.60 -42.58 29.39
N ALA A 72 -31.74 -42.87 28.41
CA ALA A 72 -31.87 -43.06 26.96
C ALA A 72 -33.22 -43.51 26.36
N ALA A 73 -33.46 -43.01 25.13
CA ALA A 73 -34.10 -43.78 24.06
C ALA A 73 -33.46 -43.42 22.71
N THR A 74 -32.79 -44.41 22.11
CA THR A 74 -32.24 -44.43 20.75
C THR A 74 -33.33 -44.72 19.73
N THR A 75 -33.45 -43.90 18.70
CA THR A 75 -34.14 -44.23 17.44
C THR A 75 -33.19 -43.99 16.27
N THR A 76 -32.80 -45.08 15.62
CA THR A 76 -31.93 -45.11 14.44
C THR A 76 -32.78 -44.95 13.17
N VAL A 77 -32.49 -43.92 12.38
CA VAL A 77 -32.97 -43.77 10.98
C VAL A 77 -31.78 -44.10 10.07
N PRO A 78 -31.94 -44.96 9.04
CA PRO A 78 -30.83 -45.27 8.14
C PRO A 78 -30.67 -44.16 7.11
N THR A 79 -29.57 -43.41 7.18
CA THR A 79 -29.18 -42.46 6.14
C THR A 79 -28.22 -43.16 5.18
N THR A 80 -28.65 -43.30 3.93
CA THR A 80 -27.84 -43.81 2.81
C THR A 80 -26.67 -42.86 2.56
N VAL A 81 -25.45 -43.32 2.80
CA VAL A 81 -24.23 -42.54 2.54
C VAL A 81 -23.92 -42.60 1.04
N VAL A 82 -24.09 -41.49 0.35
CA VAL A 82 -23.49 -41.26 -0.96
C VAL A 82 -22.02 -40.89 -0.72
N THR A 83 -21.11 -41.80 -1.04
CA THR A 83 -19.67 -41.54 -1.01
C THR A 83 -19.28 -40.64 -2.18
N THR A 84 -19.19 -39.33 -1.93
CA THR A 84 -18.43 -38.42 -2.81
C THR A 84 -16.96 -38.53 -2.44
N ALA A 85 -16.13 -38.91 -3.41
CA ALA A 85 -14.67 -38.93 -3.26
C ALA A 85 -14.16 -37.54 -2.83
N ALA A 86 -13.38 -37.50 -1.75
CA ALA A 86 -12.71 -36.29 -1.30
C ALA A 86 -11.74 -35.81 -2.40
N PRO A 87 -11.67 -34.49 -2.68
CA PRO A 87 -10.63 -33.96 -3.54
C PRO A 87 -9.28 -34.24 -2.87
N THR A 88 -8.38 -34.90 -3.60
CA THR A 88 -6.98 -35.05 -3.24
C THR A 88 -6.42 -33.67 -2.93
N THR A 89 -6.09 -33.44 -1.66
CA THR A 89 -5.32 -32.29 -1.20
C THR A 89 -3.98 -32.33 -1.93
N ALA A 90 -3.81 -31.44 -2.91
CA ALA A 90 -2.47 -31.08 -3.36
C ALA A 90 -1.73 -30.57 -2.13
N ALA A 91 -0.68 -31.29 -1.73
CA ALA A 91 0.18 -30.88 -0.63
C ALA A 91 0.63 -29.44 -0.87
N ALA A 92 0.35 -28.57 0.09
CA ALA A 92 0.90 -27.22 0.10
C ALA A 92 2.43 -27.37 0.04
N THR A 93 3.01 -26.95 -1.08
CA THR A 93 4.45 -26.88 -1.25
C THR A 93 4.94 -25.87 -0.22
N THR A 94 5.50 -26.36 0.89
CA THR A 94 6.22 -25.51 1.83
C THR A 94 7.30 -24.78 1.04
N ALA A 95 7.24 -23.44 1.03
CA ALA A 95 8.28 -22.60 0.47
C ALA A 95 9.64 -23.08 1.02
N PRO A 96 10.69 -23.20 0.18
CA PRO A 96 11.99 -23.57 0.69
C PRO A 96 12.42 -22.51 1.70
N ALA A 97 12.73 -22.92 2.92
CA ALA A 97 13.54 -22.11 3.81
C ALA A 97 14.94 -22.03 3.17
N THR A 98 15.16 -21.06 2.28
CA THR A 98 16.50 -20.72 1.82
C THR A 98 17.21 -19.99 2.96
N THR A 99 17.86 -20.78 3.79
CA THR A 99 18.88 -20.37 4.73
C THR A 99 19.92 -19.51 4.03
N GLY A 100 19.99 -18.22 4.39
CA GLY A 100 21.22 -17.45 4.66
C GLY A 100 22.36 -17.42 3.63
N ALA A 101 22.19 -17.93 2.41
CA ALA A 101 23.21 -17.81 1.37
C ALA A 101 23.29 -16.36 0.93
N THR A 102 24.44 -15.72 1.20
CA THR A 102 24.73 -14.39 0.68
C THR A 102 24.67 -14.44 -0.84
N LEU A 103 23.74 -13.68 -1.42
CA LEU A 103 23.55 -13.61 -2.86
C LEU A 103 24.82 -13.05 -3.52
N ASP A 104 25.50 -13.84 -4.36
CA ASP A 104 26.64 -13.34 -5.14
C ASP A 104 26.13 -12.55 -6.34
N VAL A 105 25.80 -11.28 -6.10
CA VAL A 105 25.24 -10.40 -7.13
C VAL A 105 26.20 -10.15 -8.30
N SER A 106 27.50 -10.42 -8.14
CA SER A 106 28.49 -10.15 -9.19
C SER A 106 28.35 -11.05 -10.43
N LYS A 107 27.68 -12.19 -10.28
CA LYS A 107 27.39 -13.14 -11.38
C LYS A 107 25.96 -13.03 -11.90
N ALA A 108 25.15 -12.17 -11.28
CA ALA A 108 23.77 -12.05 -11.65
C ALA A 108 23.64 -11.48 -13.07
N SER A 109 22.66 -12.00 -13.80
CA SER A 109 22.26 -11.51 -15.11
C SER A 109 20.74 -11.41 -15.17
N ALA A 110 20.20 -10.80 -16.22
CA ALA A 110 18.77 -10.75 -16.40
C ALA A 110 18.35 -11.05 -17.84
N THR A 111 17.17 -11.63 -17.98
CA THR A 111 16.49 -11.81 -19.27
C THR A 111 15.19 -11.02 -19.26
N VAL A 112 14.89 -10.33 -20.36
CA VAL A 112 13.67 -9.55 -20.52
C VAL A 112 12.72 -10.26 -21.48
N LYS A 113 11.45 -10.34 -21.11
CA LYS A 113 10.38 -10.86 -21.96
C LYS A 113 9.25 -9.84 -22.05
N ASP A 114 8.93 -9.40 -23.26
CA ASP A 114 7.78 -8.54 -23.51
C ASP A 114 6.45 -9.26 -23.23
N LEU A 115 5.46 -8.50 -22.78
CA LEU A 115 4.09 -8.96 -22.57
C LEU A 115 3.14 -8.32 -23.60
N PRO A 116 3.16 -8.75 -24.88
CA PRO A 116 2.41 -8.08 -25.95
C PRO A 116 0.89 -8.09 -25.72
N PHE A 117 0.37 -9.08 -24.99
CA PHE A 117 -1.03 -9.16 -24.60
C PHE A 117 -1.46 -8.08 -23.59
N LEU A 118 -0.50 -7.39 -22.97
CA LEU A 118 -0.72 -6.24 -22.07
C LEU A 118 -0.37 -4.90 -22.72
N LYS A 119 -0.28 -4.84 -24.05
CA LYS A 119 -0.03 -3.58 -24.74
C LYS A 119 -1.17 -2.59 -24.46
N GLY A 120 -0.81 -1.40 -23.98
CA GLY A 120 -1.78 -0.36 -23.60
C GLY A 120 -2.41 -0.54 -22.21
N VAL A 121 -2.03 -1.59 -21.47
CA VAL A 121 -2.46 -1.75 -20.07
C VAL A 121 -1.75 -0.72 -19.19
N HIS A 122 -2.53 0.03 -18.42
CA HIS A 122 -2.03 1.06 -17.51
C HIS A 122 -1.49 0.47 -16.20
N ASP A 123 -2.18 -0.51 -15.61
CA ASP A 123 -1.84 -1.06 -14.30
C ASP A 123 -1.92 -2.58 -14.28
N ALA A 124 -0.82 -3.19 -13.80
CA ALA A 124 -0.70 -4.62 -13.59
C ALA A 124 0.18 -4.91 -12.37
N PHE A 125 -0.14 -5.98 -11.64
CA PHE A 125 0.52 -6.37 -10.40
C PHE A 125 0.96 -7.84 -10.48
N LEU A 126 2.26 -8.09 -10.29
CA LEU A 126 2.84 -9.44 -10.27
C LEU A 126 2.50 -10.14 -8.95
N SER A 127 2.08 -11.40 -9.02
CA SER A 127 1.87 -12.22 -7.83
C SER A 127 3.19 -12.53 -7.11
N PRO A 128 3.19 -12.73 -5.77
CA PRO A 128 4.41 -13.04 -5.01
C PRO A 128 5.15 -14.32 -5.44
N ASP A 129 4.45 -15.29 -6.02
CA ASP A 129 5.05 -16.48 -6.62
C ASP A 129 5.58 -16.26 -8.06
N GLY A 130 5.25 -15.12 -8.66
CA GLY A 130 5.63 -14.71 -10.01
C GLY A 130 4.95 -15.49 -11.13
N ALA A 131 3.89 -16.24 -10.84
CA ALA A 131 3.17 -17.05 -11.81
C ALA A 131 2.03 -16.29 -12.51
N MET A 132 1.48 -15.26 -11.86
CA MET A 132 0.28 -14.56 -12.28
C MET A 132 0.45 -13.04 -12.32
N LEU A 133 -0.40 -12.39 -13.11
CA LEU A 133 -0.55 -10.95 -13.20
C LEU A 133 -2.01 -10.59 -12.93
N ALA A 134 -2.27 -9.72 -11.97
CA ALA A 134 -3.55 -9.04 -11.81
C ALA A 134 -3.52 -7.78 -12.66
N VAL A 135 -4.38 -7.71 -13.66
CA VAL A 135 -4.46 -6.60 -14.62
C VAL A 135 -5.73 -5.81 -14.37
N VAL A 136 -5.60 -4.49 -14.25
CA VAL A 136 -6.76 -3.61 -14.11
C VAL A 136 -7.29 -3.26 -15.50
N ASP A 137 -8.47 -3.80 -15.82
CA ASP A 137 -9.22 -3.45 -17.02
C ASP A 137 -10.20 -2.33 -16.66
N THR A 138 -9.73 -1.09 -16.83
CA THR A 138 -10.51 0.12 -16.53
C THR A 138 -11.72 0.29 -17.43
N SER A 139 -11.68 -0.26 -18.65
CA SER A 139 -12.78 -0.14 -19.62
C SER A 139 -14.00 -0.95 -19.17
N ASN A 140 -13.75 -2.16 -18.63
CA ASN A 140 -14.81 -3.04 -18.14
C ASN A 140 -14.95 -3.03 -16.61
N LYS A 141 -14.20 -2.17 -15.90
CA LYS A 141 -14.18 -2.07 -14.44
C LYS A 141 -14.01 -3.44 -13.77
N GLN A 142 -12.93 -4.13 -14.09
CA GLN A 142 -12.65 -5.46 -13.55
C GLN A 142 -11.16 -5.69 -13.36
N PHE A 143 -10.81 -6.58 -12.45
CA PHE A 143 -9.52 -7.26 -12.47
C PHE A 143 -9.60 -8.42 -13.45
N CYS A 144 -8.56 -8.63 -14.24
CA CYS A 144 -8.38 -9.85 -15.02
C CYS A 144 -7.04 -10.48 -14.66
N PHE A 145 -7.06 -11.78 -14.43
CA PHE A 145 -5.89 -12.54 -13.99
C PHE A 145 -5.32 -13.31 -15.17
N TYR A 146 -4.04 -13.09 -15.44
CA TYR A 146 -3.31 -13.75 -16.51
C TYR A 146 -2.14 -14.54 -15.94
N THR A 147 -1.83 -15.68 -16.55
CA THR A 147 -0.51 -16.29 -16.34
C THR A 147 0.57 -15.41 -16.98
N ILE A 148 1.83 -15.57 -16.56
CA ILE A 148 2.97 -14.91 -17.23
C ILE A 148 3.17 -15.33 -18.70
N ALA A 149 2.49 -16.40 -19.15
CA ALA A 149 2.45 -16.82 -20.54
C ALA A 149 1.35 -16.10 -21.37
N GLY A 150 0.48 -15.34 -20.71
CA GLY A 150 -0.62 -14.60 -21.35
C GLY A 150 -1.96 -15.32 -21.39
N GLU A 151 -2.07 -16.46 -20.71
CA GLU A 151 -3.35 -17.17 -20.58
C GLU A 151 -4.24 -16.45 -19.56
N LYS A 152 -5.39 -15.94 -20.01
CA LYS A 152 -6.41 -15.32 -19.16
C LYS A 152 -7.16 -16.40 -18.38
N ARG A 153 -7.10 -16.36 -17.05
CA ARG A 153 -7.72 -17.35 -16.15
C ARG A 153 -9.12 -16.96 -15.72
N ALA A 154 -9.27 -15.74 -15.22
CA ALA A 154 -10.53 -15.23 -14.68
C ALA A 154 -10.59 -13.71 -14.80
N CYS A 155 -11.79 -13.13 -14.70
CA CYS A 155 -11.96 -11.72 -14.34
C CYS A 155 -12.97 -11.59 -13.22
N THR A 156 -12.72 -10.61 -12.37
CA THR A 156 -13.56 -10.27 -11.23
C THR A 156 -13.99 -8.80 -11.38
N PRO A 157 -15.30 -8.51 -11.42
CA PRO A 157 -15.77 -7.12 -11.44
C PRO A 157 -15.28 -6.33 -10.22
N ILE A 158 -14.84 -5.10 -10.47
CA ILE A 158 -14.61 -4.09 -9.43
C ILE A 158 -15.97 -3.46 -9.15
N ARG A 159 -16.46 -3.59 -7.91
CA ARG A 159 -17.85 -3.29 -7.56
C ARG A 159 -18.18 -1.81 -7.59
N GLN A 160 -17.29 -0.95 -7.08
CA GLN A 160 -17.49 0.50 -7.13
C GLN A 160 -16.38 1.21 -7.91
N SER A 161 -15.34 1.71 -7.25
CA SER A 161 -14.22 2.40 -7.89
C SER A 161 -12.94 2.08 -7.15
N LEU A 162 -11.97 1.55 -7.87
CA LEU A 162 -10.73 1.07 -7.29
C LEU A 162 -9.87 2.22 -6.74
N GLU A 163 -9.48 2.16 -5.46
CA GLU A 163 -8.28 2.84 -4.99
C GLU A 163 -7.06 2.03 -5.44
N ILE A 164 -6.45 2.44 -6.55
CA ILE A 164 -5.38 1.67 -7.20
C ILE A 164 -4.17 1.43 -6.29
N ASN A 165 -3.95 2.30 -5.29
CA ASN A 165 -2.85 2.20 -4.35
C ASN A 165 -3.09 1.21 -3.21
N SER A 166 -4.30 0.68 -3.09
CA SER A 166 -4.68 -0.30 -2.07
C SER A 166 -4.44 -1.75 -2.50
N VAL A 167 -4.20 -2.03 -3.80
CA VAL A 167 -4.26 -3.38 -4.39
C VAL A 167 -3.13 -4.30 -3.92
N VAL A 168 -3.32 -5.13 -2.89
CA VAL A 168 -2.25 -6.01 -2.36
C VAL A 168 -2.51 -7.48 -2.69
N TRP A 169 -1.46 -8.22 -3.07
CA TRP A 169 -1.53 -9.67 -3.17
C TRP A 169 -1.32 -10.34 -1.81
N SER A 170 -1.99 -11.46 -1.56
CA SER A 170 -1.65 -12.32 -0.43
C SER A 170 -0.27 -12.96 -0.64
N PRO A 171 0.52 -13.20 0.44
CA PRO A 171 1.85 -13.79 0.32
C PRO A 171 1.86 -15.15 -0.40
N ASP A 172 0.77 -15.90 -0.32
CA ASP A 172 0.58 -17.19 -0.96
C ASP A 172 -0.01 -17.11 -2.38
N SER A 173 -0.16 -15.91 -2.95
CA SER A 173 -0.67 -15.65 -4.30
C SER A 173 -2.12 -16.13 -4.57
N ARG A 174 -2.89 -16.47 -3.53
CA ARG A 174 -4.28 -16.95 -3.68
C ARG A 174 -5.32 -15.84 -3.70
N TYR A 175 -5.03 -14.73 -3.05
CA TYR A 175 -5.95 -13.62 -2.87
C TYR A 175 -5.35 -12.29 -3.34
N LEU A 176 -6.25 -11.38 -3.71
CA LEU A 176 -5.97 -9.97 -3.90
C LEU A 176 -6.89 -9.19 -2.98
N ALA A 177 -6.40 -8.17 -2.27
CA ALA A 177 -7.25 -7.26 -1.51
C ALA A 177 -7.12 -5.84 -2.03
N TYR A 178 -8.20 -5.06 -1.91
CA TYR A 178 -8.25 -3.66 -2.32
C TYR A 178 -9.36 -2.93 -1.58
N THR A 179 -9.41 -1.60 -1.72
CA THR A 179 -10.48 -0.74 -1.20
C THR A 179 -11.03 0.16 -2.30
N ASP A 180 -12.23 0.70 -2.06
CA ASP A 180 -12.80 1.70 -2.94
C ASP A 180 -12.18 3.10 -2.75
N ASN A 181 -12.29 3.96 -3.76
CA ASN A 181 -11.65 5.28 -3.80
C ASN A 181 -12.50 6.34 -3.08
N PHE A 182 -12.34 6.37 -1.75
CA PHE A 182 -12.96 7.34 -0.87
C PHE A 182 -12.51 8.78 -1.17
N ALA A 183 -11.21 9.02 -1.33
CA ALA A 183 -10.66 10.38 -1.44
C ALA A 183 -11.20 11.17 -2.65
N THR A 184 -11.47 10.48 -3.76
CA THR A 184 -11.94 11.12 -5.00
C THR A 184 -13.47 11.13 -5.10
N TYR A 185 -14.12 10.04 -4.69
CA TYR A 185 -15.55 9.83 -4.97
C TYR A 185 -16.43 9.74 -3.73
N LEU A 186 -15.85 9.86 -2.54
CA LEU A 186 -16.53 9.67 -1.25
C LEU A 186 -17.28 8.34 -1.19
N GLN A 187 -16.76 7.34 -1.91
CA GLN A 187 -17.26 5.99 -1.85
C GLN A 187 -16.79 5.35 -0.57
N ASP A 188 -17.64 4.48 -0.05
CA ASP A 188 -17.31 3.74 1.14
C ASP A 188 -16.11 2.82 0.88
N PRO A 189 -14.95 3.06 1.52
CA PRO A 189 -13.78 2.25 1.27
C PRO A 189 -13.92 0.95 2.05
N ASP A 190 -14.74 0.02 1.57
CA ASP A 190 -14.76 -1.32 2.15
C ASP A 190 -13.52 -2.12 1.76
N ILE A 191 -13.11 -3.06 2.63
CA ILE A 191 -12.07 -4.02 2.32
C ILE A 191 -12.65 -5.16 1.48
N TRP A 192 -12.26 -5.18 0.21
CA TRP A 192 -12.61 -6.27 -0.70
C TRP A 192 -11.52 -7.34 -0.75
N LEU A 193 -11.92 -8.61 -0.74
CA LEU A 193 -11.07 -9.77 -0.97
C LEU A 193 -11.49 -10.51 -2.25
N VAL A 194 -10.56 -10.64 -3.18
CA VAL A 194 -10.73 -11.41 -4.41
C VAL A 194 -10.06 -12.76 -4.25
N ASP A 195 -10.84 -13.84 -4.36
CA ASP A 195 -10.31 -15.18 -4.64
C ASP A 195 -9.93 -15.24 -6.13
N VAL A 196 -8.63 -15.34 -6.37
CA VAL A 196 -8.04 -15.23 -7.72
C VAL A 196 -8.40 -16.43 -8.58
N ALA A 197 -8.46 -17.62 -7.98
CA ALA A 197 -8.80 -18.85 -8.70
C ALA A 197 -10.30 -18.92 -9.02
N ALA A 198 -11.15 -18.52 -8.06
CA ALA A 198 -12.60 -18.51 -8.23
C ALA A 198 -13.10 -17.31 -9.06
N GLY A 199 -12.30 -16.25 -9.23
CA GLY A 199 -12.73 -15.01 -9.88
C GLY A 199 -13.84 -14.31 -9.10
N LYS A 200 -13.84 -14.41 -7.77
CA LYS A 200 -14.91 -13.93 -6.90
C LYS A 200 -14.40 -12.88 -5.92
N ALA A 201 -15.04 -11.71 -5.92
CA ALA A 201 -14.86 -10.70 -4.87
C ALA A 201 -15.86 -10.91 -3.73
N THR A 202 -15.40 -10.74 -2.50
CA THR A 202 -16.17 -10.74 -1.26
C THR A 202 -15.87 -9.45 -0.52
N ASP A 203 -16.90 -8.76 -0.06
CA ASP A 203 -16.76 -7.63 0.84
C ASP A 203 -16.52 -8.16 2.26
N LEU A 204 -15.41 -7.75 2.90
CA LEU A 204 -15.05 -8.20 4.23
C LEU A 204 -15.53 -7.26 5.35
N THR A 205 -15.90 -6.03 5.02
CA THR A 205 -16.20 -4.98 6.02
C THR A 205 -17.56 -4.31 5.85
N GLU A 206 -18.33 -4.72 4.83
CA GLU A 206 -19.71 -4.30 4.56
C GLU A 206 -20.49 -3.86 5.81
N ASP A 207 -20.78 -2.57 5.87
CA ASP A 207 -21.55 -1.93 6.93
C ASP A 207 -22.89 -1.34 6.44
N ASN A 208 -23.27 -1.61 5.19
CA ASN A 208 -24.44 -1.09 4.46
C ASN A 208 -24.37 0.41 4.15
N VAL A 209 -23.18 1.00 4.19
CA VAL A 209 -22.88 2.29 3.59
C VAL A 209 -22.28 2.07 2.20
N SER A 210 -22.41 3.06 1.32
CA SER A 210 -21.92 2.94 -0.06
C SER A 210 -21.33 4.24 -0.57
N LYS A 211 -21.87 5.39 -0.11
CA LYS A 211 -21.33 6.71 -0.40
C LYS A 211 -21.61 7.69 0.73
N TYR A 212 -20.67 8.59 0.95
CA TYR A 212 -20.80 9.74 1.84
C TYR A 212 -21.24 10.98 1.05
N GLN A 213 -22.13 11.78 1.65
CA GLN A 213 -22.57 13.06 1.10
C GLN A 213 -21.85 14.20 1.82
N LEU A 214 -21.23 15.12 1.07
CA LEU A 214 -20.70 16.37 1.62
C LEU A 214 -21.81 17.43 1.70
N GLY A 215 -22.06 17.97 2.89
CA GLY A 215 -22.99 19.09 3.13
C GLY A 215 -24.20 18.71 3.98
N GLU A 216 -24.41 19.53 5.03
CA GLU A 216 -25.35 19.40 6.16
C GLU A 216 -25.45 18.01 6.81
N ALA A 217 -25.19 17.97 8.12
CA ALA A 217 -25.44 16.81 8.96
C ALA A 217 -26.92 16.43 8.87
N THR A 218 -27.27 15.61 7.88
CA THR A 218 -28.63 15.12 7.72
C THR A 218 -28.88 14.25 8.94
N PRO A 219 -29.83 14.58 9.83
CA PRO A 219 -30.15 13.71 10.95
C PRO A 219 -30.58 12.35 10.39
N GLY A 220 -29.82 11.30 10.70
CA GLY A 220 -30.04 9.96 10.16
C GLY A 220 -29.25 9.60 8.90
N ALA A 221 -28.28 10.42 8.46
CA ALA A 221 -27.26 9.94 7.52
C ALA A 221 -26.50 8.77 8.18
N THR A 222 -26.50 7.62 7.51
CA THR A 222 -25.70 6.47 7.92
C THR A 222 -24.24 6.91 7.93
N LYS A 223 -23.59 6.81 9.09
CA LYS A 223 -22.15 6.99 9.20
C LYS A 223 -21.53 5.60 9.12
N GLY A 224 -20.78 5.34 8.06
CA GLY A 224 -19.99 4.12 7.93
C GLY A 224 -18.58 4.31 8.48
N ASP A 225 -17.93 3.21 8.83
CA ASP A 225 -16.51 3.20 9.15
C ASP A 225 -15.69 3.34 7.86
N LEU A 226 -14.59 4.11 7.86
CA LEU A 226 -13.70 4.16 6.70
C LEU A 226 -12.57 3.14 6.84
N ASP A 227 -12.60 2.07 6.05
CA ASP A 227 -11.60 1.01 6.09
C ASP A 227 -10.58 1.10 4.94
N GLN A 228 -9.38 1.53 5.24
CA GLN A 228 -8.39 1.88 4.22
C GLN A 228 -7.10 1.10 4.35
N PHE A 229 -6.35 1.05 3.25
CA PHE A 229 -4.99 0.54 3.18
C PHE A 229 -4.86 -0.91 3.70
N PRO A 230 -5.50 -1.90 3.05
CA PRO A 230 -5.38 -3.29 3.44
C PRO A 230 -3.96 -3.80 3.22
N VAL A 231 -3.43 -4.55 4.17
CA VAL A 231 -2.19 -5.32 4.03
C VAL A 231 -2.39 -6.73 4.58
N PHE A 232 -1.83 -7.73 3.92
CA PHE A 232 -1.85 -9.08 4.48
C PHE A 232 -0.86 -9.18 5.64
N ALA A 233 -1.27 -9.88 6.70
CA ALA A 233 -0.34 -10.30 7.73
C ALA A 233 0.76 -11.20 7.12
N PRO A 234 1.99 -11.21 7.67
CA PRO A 234 3.07 -12.05 7.14
C PRO A 234 2.74 -13.55 7.09
N ASP A 235 1.84 -14.03 7.95
CA ASP A 235 1.37 -15.42 7.97
C ASP A 235 0.35 -15.75 6.86
N GLY A 236 -0.16 -14.74 6.15
CA GLY A 236 -1.17 -14.87 5.09
C GLY A 236 -2.54 -15.33 5.58
N LYS A 237 -2.79 -15.37 6.91
CA LYS A 237 -4.05 -15.87 7.48
C LYS A 237 -5.06 -14.77 7.76
N ARG A 238 -4.58 -13.53 7.83
CA ARG A 238 -5.37 -12.37 8.22
C ARG A 238 -4.98 -11.17 7.37
N LEU A 239 -5.89 -10.21 7.31
CA LEU A 239 -5.68 -8.93 6.69
C LEU A 239 -5.77 -7.85 7.76
N LEU A 240 -4.85 -6.90 7.73
CA LEU A 240 -4.87 -5.70 8.57
C LEU A 240 -5.26 -4.50 7.72
N PHE A 241 -5.93 -3.53 8.34
CA PHE A 241 -6.40 -2.32 7.68
C PHE A 241 -6.55 -1.19 8.71
N LEU A 242 -6.63 0.04 8.23
CA LEU A 242 -6.89 1.21 9.06
C LEU A 242 -8.37 1.53 9.04
N ARG A 243 -8.97 1.61 10.22
CA ARG A 243 -10.36 2.02 10.41
C ARG A 243 -10.43 3.40 11.01
N TYR A 244 -11.18 4.29 10.37
CA TYR A 244 -11.63 5.54 10.96
C TYR A 244 -13.09 5.41 11.32
N SER A 245 -13.36 5.28 12.61
CA SER A 245 -14.73 5.01 13.06
C SER A 245 -15.63 6.22 12.87
N ALA A 246 -16.83 5.96 12.34
CA ALA A 246 -17.90 6.95 12.13
C ALA A 246 -18.17 7.87 13.34
N ASP A 247 -18.14 7.29 14.53
CA ASP A 247 -18.41 7.94 15.81
C ASP A 247 -17.18 7.98 16.73
N GLY A 248 -16.01 7.62 16.19
CA GLY A 248 -14.75 7.50 16.93
C GLY A 248 -13.88 8.75 16.87
N PRO A 249 -12.68 8.70 17.48
CA PRO A 249 -11.68 9.73 17.28
C PRO A 249 -11.28 9.79 15.80
N VAL A 250 -10.76 10.94 15.37
CA VAL A 250 -10.26 11.12 14.00
C VAL A 250 -8.96 10.36 13.74
N THR A 251 -8.39 9.68 14.73
CA THR A 251 -7.16 8.89 14.60
C THR A 251 -7.46 7.53 13.94
N PRO A 252 -6.59 7.02 13.08
CA PRO A 252 -6.75 5.67 12.53
C PRO A 252 -6.47 4.61 13.59
N HIS A 253 -7.40 3.68 13.72
CA HIS A 253 -7.19 2.45 14.48
C HIS A 253 -6.79 1.33 13.54
N LEU A 254 -5.80 0.54 13.94
CA LEU A 254 -5.39 -0.66 13.21
C LEU A 254 -6.34 -1.80 13.57
N PHE A 255 -7.02 -2.34 12.57
CA PHE A 255 -7.89 -3.49 12.69
C PHE A 255 -7.32 -4.70 11.98
N SER A 256 -7.82 -5.88 12.34
CA SER A 256 -7.53 -7.13 11.64
C SER A 256 -8.80 -7.95 11.42
N ILE A 257 -8.82 -8.72 10.34
CA ILE A 257 -9.87 -9.68 10.00
C ILE A 257 -9.24 -11.00 9.54
N ASP A 258 -9.80 -12.12 10.00
CA ASP A 258 -9.40 -13.44 9.55
C ASP A 258 -9.83 -13.69 8.10
N LEU A 259 -9.06 -14.51 7.37
CA LEU A 259 -9.40 -14.91 6.01
C LEU A 259 -10.11 -16.28 6.00
N PRO A 260 -11.13 -16.46 5.12
CA PRO A 260 -11.58 -15.53 4.08
C PRO A 260 -12.59 -14.48 4.56
N GLY A 261 -12.84 -14.36 5.86
CA GLY A 261 -13.71 -13.37 6.47
C GLY A 261 -13.89 -13.63 7.96
N GLY A 262 -14.69 -12.80 8.63
CA GLY A 262 -14.94 -12.88 10.06
C GLY A 262 -15.41 -11.54 10.60
N LYS A 263 -15.40 -11.38 11.92
CA LYS A 263 -15.63 -10.07 12.54
C LYS A 263 -14.29 -9.35 12.69
N PRO A 264 -14.15 -8.09 12.23
CA PRO A 264 -12.96 -7.30 12.51
C PRO A 264 -12.71 -7.12 14.02
N SER A 265 -11.44 -7.11 14.40
CA SER A 265 -10.99 -6.80 15.76
C SER A 265 -9.85 -5.80 15.77
N GLU A 266 -9.91 -4.84 16.68
CA GLU A 266 -8.88 -3.83 16.88
C GLU A 266 -7.57 -4.45 17.38
N VAL A 267 -6.46 -4.01 16.80
CA VAL A 267 -5.08 -4.40 17.11
C VAL A 267 -4.36 -3.26 17.85
N GLY A 268 -4.64 -2.01 17.49
CA GLY A 268 -4.02 -0.84 18.09
C GLY A 268 -4.37 0.46 17.36
N GLU A 269 -3.52 1.48 17.50
CA GLU A 269 -3.76 2.84 17.01
C GLU A 269 -2.45 3.47 16.57
N PHE A 270 -2.46 4.22 15.46
CA PHE A 270 -1.27 4.92 14.98
C PHE A 270 -1.15 6.28 15.67
N GLU A 271 -0.33 6.34 16.71
CA GLU A 271 -0.19 7.48 17.65
C GLU A 271 0.04 8.85 16.96
N GLN A 272 0.67 8.87 15.80
CA GLN A 272 1.08 10.10 15.12
C GLN A 272 0.15 10.55 14.00
N SER A 273 -0.77 9.68 13.54
CA SER A 273 -1.61 9.96 12.38
C SER A 273 -2.96 10.52 12.81
N VAL A 274 -3.48 11.50 12.08
CA VAL A 274 -4.80 12.09 12.30
C VAL A 274 -5.54 12.18 10.98
N GLY A 275 -6.70 11.57 10.87
CA GLY A 275 -7.60 11.68 9.72
C GLY A 275 -7.28 10.76 8.53
N PRO A 276 -8.28 10.50 7.67
CA PRO A 276 -8.22 9.49 6.61
C PRO A 276 -7.27 9.80 5.45
N ALA A 277 -6.89 11.06 5.24
CA ALA A 277 -6.01 11.45 4.16
C ALA A 277 -4.50 11.47 4.52
N ASN A 278 -4.16 11.24 5.79
CA ASN A 278 -2.84 11.57 6.33
C ASN A 278 -1.92 10.35 6.53
N THR A 279 -2.40 9.13 6.25
CA THR A 279 -1.55 7.94 6.13
C THR A 279 -1.50 7.51 4.68
N LEU A 280 -0.32 7.55 4.07
CA LEU A 280 -0.13 7.29 2.64
C LEU A 280 0.30 5.84 2.33
N GLY A 281 0.75 5.11 3.36
CA GLY A 281 1.16 3.72 3.27
C GLY A 281 1.74 3.21 4.59
N TYR A 282 1.69 1.90 4.80
CA TYR A 282 2.35 1.23 5.93
C TYR A 282 2.72 -0.21 5.57
N ALA A 283 3.65 -0.77 6.35
CA ALA A 283 4.09 -2.14 6.21
C ALA A 283 4.31 -2.79 7.59
N ILE A 284 4.09 -4.10 7.63
CA ILE A 284 4.31 -4.94 8.81
C ILE A 284 5.63 -5.68 8.63
N SER A 285 6.43 -5.76 9.69
CA SER A 285 7.67 -6.53 9.66
C SER A 285 7.39 -8.02 9.42
N PRO A 286 8.30 -8.79 8.78
CA PRO A 286 8.09 -10.22 8.51
C PRO A 286 7.79 -11.06 9.76
N ASN A 287 8.27 -10.63 10.93
CA ASN A 287 8.00 -11.28 12.21
C ASN A 287 6.72 -10.79 12.92
N GLY A 288 6.00 -9.82 12.34
CA GLY A 288 4.76 -9.26 12.86
C GLY A 288 4.91 -8.38 14.11
N LYS A 289 6.13 -7.98 14.49
CA LYS A 289 6.40 -7.26 15.75
C LYS A 289 6.54 -5.75 15.59
N GLN A 290 6.66 -5.25 14.37
CA GLN A 290 6.86 -3.83 14.09
C GLN A 290 6.01 -3.38 12.91
N ILE A 291 5.64 -2.12 12.92
CA ILE A 291 4.90 -1.47 11.84
C ILE A 291 5.63 -0.19 11.45
N ALA A 292 5.93 -0.04 10.16
CA ALA A 292 6.44 1.20 9.60
C ALA A 292 5.30 1.89 8.86
N TYR A 293 5.04 3.17 9.14
CA TYR A 293 3.90 3.89 8.55
C TYR A 293 4.25 5.34 8.24
N ALA A 294 3.73 5.82 7.11
CA ALA A 294 3.91 7.19 6.65
C ALA A 294 2.86 8.13 7.26
N VAL A 295 3.31 9.30 7.71
CA VAL A 295 2.45 10.37 8.21
C VAL A 295 2.60 11.59 7.30
N ALA A 296 1.46 12.17 6.89
CA ALA A 296 1.35 13.34 6.03
C ALA A 296 0.27 14.29 6.56
N MET A 297 0.66 15.16 7.49
CA MET A 297 -0.16 16.24 8.04
C MET A 297 -0.46 17.33 6.99
N PRO A 298 -1.56 18.09 7.15
CA PRO A 298 -1.96 19.12 6.19
C PRO A 298 -0.91 20.20 5.92
N LYS A 299 -0.10 20.53 6.93
CA LYS A 299 1.01 21.48 6.78
C LYS A 299 2.26 20.72 6.36
N ALA A 300 2.74 20.97 5.14
CA ALA A 300 3.95 20.35 4.59
C ALA A 300 5.18 20.43 5.51
N ALA A 301 5.36 21.57 6.21
CA ALA A 301 6.46 21.80 7.14
C ALA A 301 6.24 21.23 8.55
N ASP A 302 5.17 20.47 8.79
CA ASP A 302 4.96 19.80 10.07
C ASP A 302 6.06 18.76 10.29
N VAL A 303 6.68 18.82 11.47
CA VAL A 303 7.76 17.90 11.85
C VAL A 303 7.28 16.46 12.00
N LYS A 304 5.97 16.24 12.19
CA LYS A 304 5.38 14.89 12.22
C LYS A 304 5.36 14.21 10.86
N ASN A 305 5.45 14.96 9.76
CA ASN A 305 5.46 14.39 8.42
C ASN A 305 6.71 13.52 8.24
N GLY A 306 6.55 12.31 7.73
CA GLY A 306 7.68 11.41 7.51
C GLY A 306 7.35 9.94 7.76
N LEU A 307 8.40 9.14 7.96
CA LEU A 307 8.27 7.72 8.27
C LEU A 307 8.43 7.48 9.77
N TRP A 308 7.49 6.75 10.34
CA TRP A 308 7.50 6.32 11.74
C TRP A 308 7.59 4.80 11.83
N LEU A 309 8.23 4.32 12.88
CA LEU A 309 8.36 2.91 13.24
C LEU A 309 7.76 2.70 14.63
N GLY A 310 6.74 1.85 14.75
CA GLY A 310 6.13 1.45 16.02
C GLY A 310 6.21 -0.05 16.26
N ASP A 311 5.72 -0.48 17.41
CA ASP A 311 5.45 -1.88 17.72
C ASP A 311 4.26 -2.43 16.90
N GLN A 312 3.89 -3.69 17.12
CA GLN A 312 2.79 -4.35 16.41
C GLN A 312 1.40 -3.72 16.63
N THR A 313 1.28 -2.77 17.57
CA THR A 313 0.05 -2.04 17.87
C THR A 313 0.08 -0.61 17.34
N GLY A 314 1.17 -0.18 16.68
CA GLY A 314 1.35 1.19 16.20
C GLY A 314 1.81 2.18 17.29
N LYS A 315 2.18 1.68 18.48
CA LYS A 315 2.64 2.48 19.63
C LYS A 315 4.16 2.38 19.77
N ASN A 316 4.69 3.04 20.81
CA ASN A 316 6.13 3.04 21.14
C ASN A 316 6.98 3.48 19.94
N THR A 317 6.62 4.65 19.41
CA THR A 317 7.01 5.07 18.07
C THR A 317 8.37 5.78 18.04
N LEU A 318 9.12 5.56 16.97
CA LEU A 318 10.36 6.25 16.61
C LEU A 318 10.18 6.85 15.22
N GLN A 319 10.39 8.16 15.08
CA GLN A 319 10.45 8.80 13.77
C GLN A 319 11.79 8.47 13.11
N LEU A 320 11.76 7.77 11.97
CA LEU A 320 12.96 7.38 11.23
C LEU A 320 13.52 8.53 10.40
N ILE A 321 12.63 9.31 9.78
CA ILE A 321 12.98 10.49 8.99
C ILE A 321 11.79 11.43 8.89
N SER A 322 12.03 12.72 9.04
CA SER A 322 11.02 13.75 8.83
C SER A 322 11.07 14.31 7.41
N SER A 323 9.93 14.80 6.92
CA SER A 323 9.83 15.49 5.62
C SER A 323 10.66 16.78 5.57
N PRO A 324 10.72 17.60 6.64
CA PRO A 324 11.70 18.68 6.73
C PRO A 324 13.16 18.25 6.58
N ASP A 325 13.57 17.11 7.17
CA ASP A 325 14.94 16.60 7.02
C ASP A 325 15.24 16.18 5.58
N ILE A 326 14.27 15.58 4.89
CA ILE A 326 14.37 15.23 3.47
C ILE A 326 14.56 16.51 2.63
N LYS A 327 13.73 17.52 2.87
CA LYS A 327 13.83 18.83 2.20
C LYS A 327 15.16 19.53 2.49
N ALA A 328 15.69 19.43 3.71
CA ALA A 328 16.98 19.99 4.07
C ALA A 328 18.14 19.29 3.35
N ALA A 329 18.10 17.96 3.24
CA ALA A 329 19.07 17.17 2.47
C ALA A 329 18.95 17.40 0.96
N GLN A 330 17.75 17.75 0.48
CA GLN A 330 17.44 17.98 -0.92
C GLN A 330 16.71 19.31 -1.13
N PRO A 331 17.39 20.48 -1.03
CA PRO A 331 16.72 21.79 -1.04
C PRO A 331 15.92 22.09 -2.32
N LYS A 332 16.28 21.44 -3.43
CA LYS A 332 15.59 21.55 -4.73
C LYS A 332 14.32 20.69 -4.82
N LEU A 333 14.18 19.69 -3.96
CA LEU A 333 12.97 18.89 -3.83
C LEU A 333 11.84 19.81 -3.36
N GLY A 334 10.62 19.71 -3.90
CA GLY A 334 9.44 20.42 -3.41
C GLY A 334 9.03 19.97 -2.01
N VAL A 335 7.72 19.86 -1.75
CA VAL A 335 7.26 19.16 -0.56
C VAL A 335 7.61 17.68 -0.70
N ALA A 336 8.27 17.12 0.31
CA ALA A 336 8.62 15.71 0.38
C ALA A 336 7.60 15.00 1.25
N TYR A 337 6.89 14.01 0.72
CA TYR A 337 6.12 13.09 1.55
C TYR A 337 6.70 11.69 1.43
N ILE A 338 6.68 10.93 2.52
CA ILE A 338 6.87 9.48 2.43
C ILE A 338 5.54 8.89 1.99
N VAL A 339 5.60 8.07 0.95
CA VAL A 339 4.41 7.58 0.26
C VAL A 339 4.31 6.06 0.24
N ASP A 340 5.40 5.39 0.55
CA ASP A 340 5.47 3.94 0.68
C ASP A 340 6.57 3.55 1.65
N ALA A 341 6.36 2.42 2.31
CA ALA A 341 7.31 1.83 3.24
C ALA A 341 7.28 0.31 3.08
N ALA A 342 8.43 -0.34 3.17
CA ALA A 342 8.51 -1.80 3.09
C ALA A 342 9.66 -2.34 3.94
N PHE A 343 9.44 -3.48 4.58
CA PHE A 343 10.52 -4.23 5.24
C PHE A 343 11.24 -5.14 4.25
N SER A 344 12.53 -5.37 4.46
CA SER A 344 13.27 -6.43 3.77
C SER A 344 12.69 -7.81 4.12
N GLY A 345 12.86 -8.81 3.25
CA GLY A 345 12.31 -10.16 3.47
C GLY A 345 12.84 -10.84 4.74
N ASP A 346 14.05 -10.50 5.18
CA ASP A 346 14.63 -10.95 6.44
C ASP A 346 14.34 -10.04 7.64
N GLY A 347 13.60 -8.94 7.44
CA GLY A 347 13.16 -8.00 8.47
C GLY A 347 14.28 -7.15 9.07
N LYS A 348 15.46 -7.10 8.47
CA LYS A 348 16.60 -6.32 8.98
C LYS A 348 16.58 -4.85 8.57
N TYR A 349 15.87 -4.53 7.49
CA TYR A 349 15.84 -3.19 6.93
C TYR A 349 14.41 -2.72 6.64
N ILE A 350 14.27 -1.41 6.54
CA ILE A 350 13.04 -0.69 6.20
C ILE A 350 13.39 0.30 5.09
N SER A 351 12.67 0.28 3.98
CA SER A 351 12.75 1.30 2.94
C SER A 351 11.63 2.33 3.10
N ALA A 352 11.90 3.58 2.76
CA ALA A 352 10.94 4.68 2.69
C ALA A 352 11.05 5.33 1.30
N LEU A 353 9.98 5.30 0.52
CA LEU A 353 9.92 6.02 -0.75
C LEU A 353 9.44 7.45 -0.48
N ALA A 354 10.30 8.43 -0.76
CA ALA A 354 9.93 9.83 -0.74
C ALA A 354 9.48 10.27 -2.14
N ARG A 355 8.37 10.99 -2.21
CA ARG A 355 7.86 11.54 -3.47
C ARG A 355 7.52 13.02 -3.34
N LEU A 356 7.68 13.69 -4.48
CA LEU A 356 7.28 15.06 -4.74
C LEU A 356 5.78 15.16 -4.99
N ASP A 357 5.21 16.27 -4.53
CA ASP A 357 3.89 16.70 -4.98
C ASP A 357 3.89 16.93 -6.51
N ALA A 358 2.79 16.57 -7.18
CA ALA A 358 2.68 16.35 -8.63
C ALA A 358 2.83 17.62 -9.51
N GLY A 359 3.19 18.76 -8.92
CA GLY A 359 3.34 20.05 -9.59
C GLY A 359 4.77 20.43 -9.97
N GLU A 360 5.79 19.77 -9.42
CA GLU A 360 7.20 20.13 -9.66
C GLU A 360 7.84 19.23 -10.72
N PRO A 361 8.60 19.77 -11.68
CA PRO A 361 9.31 18.95 -12.66
C PRO A 361 10.23 17.97 -11.95
N LEU A 362 10.32 16.72 -12.45
CA LEU A 362 11.14 15.59 -11.96
C LEU A 362 12.67 15.87 -12.10
N ALA A 363 13.13 17.04 -11.68
CA ALA A 363 14.42 17.62 -11.98
C ALA A 363 15.58 17.10 -11.09
N THR A 364 15.39 16.02 -10.33
CA THR A 364 16.24 15.64 -9.19
C THR A 364 16.73 14.19 -9.21
N TYR A 365 16.91 13.57 -10.38
CA TYR A 365 17.44 12.19 -10.47
C TYR A 365 18.94 12.04 -10.11
N ASP A 366 19.56 13.09 -9.57
CA ASP A 366 20.93 13.07 -9.06
C ASP A 366 21.02 12.63 -7.58
N GLN A 367 19.89 12.35 -6.92
CA GLN A 367 19.81 11.98 -5.50
C GLN A 367 18.83 10.84 -5.26
N ASP A 368 19.04 10.09 -4.17
CA ASP A 368 18.14 9.00 -3.78
C ASP A 368 16.73 9.54 -3.48
N ASN A 369 15.71 8.95 -4.08
CA ASN A 369 14.31 9.13 -3.65
C ASN A 369 13.89 8.08 -2.62
N VAL A 370 14.73 7.07 -2.42
CA VAL A 370 14.49 6.01 -1.45
C VAL A 370 15.49 6.14 -0.31
N TYR A 371 14.98 6.04 0.91
CA TYR A 371 15.78 5.98 2.12
C TYR A 371 15.71 4.58 2.70
N VAL A 372 16.82 4.08 3.25
CA VAL A 372 16.84 2.78 3.94
C VAL A 372 17.30 2.97 5.37
N PHE A 373 16.69 2.23 6.28
CA PHE A 373 17.00 2.18 7.70
C PHE A 373 17.18 0.73 8.12
N THR A 374 17.99 0.48 9.15
CA THR A 374 17.92 -0.80 9.87
C THR A 374 16.60 -0.91 10.63
N ALA A 375 16.19 -2.12 11.01
CA ALA A 375 15.00 -2.33 11.85
C ALA A 375 15.14 -1.73 13.27
N ALA A 376 16.36 -1.32 13.65
CA ALA A 376 16.63 -0.55 14.87
C ALA A 376 16.57 0.98 14.64
N GLY A 377 16.24 1.41 13.43
CA GLY A 377 16.05 2.82 13.06
C GLY A 377 17.30 3.57 12.60
N GLN A 378 18.43 2.89 12.40
CA GLN A 378 19.64 3.54 11.91
C GLN A 378 19.56 3.75 10.40
N ARG A 379 19.68 5.01 9.94
CA ARG A 379 19.73 5.34 8.51
C ARG A 379 20.96 4.72 7.82
N VAL A 380 20.75 4.12 6.66
CA VAL A 380 21.76 3.55 5.77
C VAL A 380 21.76 4.37 4.48
N THR A 381 22.74 5.27 4.35
CA THR A 381 22.92 6.07 3.14
C THR A 381 24.39 6.14 2.74
N PRO A 382 24.70 6.10 1.43
CA PRO A 382 23.73 6.00 0.32
C PRO A 382 23.09 4.60 0.22
N VAL A 383 21.93 4.49 -0.46
CA VAL A 383 21.27 3.18 -0.65
C VAL A 383 22.09 2.29 -1.59
N ASP A 384 22.63 2.88 -2.64
CA ASP A 384 23.66 2.31 -3.50
C ASP A 384 24.86 3.27 -3.48
N ALA A 385 26.06 2.74 -3.29
CA ALA A 385 27.29 3.54 -3.24
C ALA A 385 27.59 4.25 -4.57
N ASP A 386 27.12 3.70 -5.69
CA ASP A 386 27.55 4.11 -7.03
C ASP A 386 26.48 4.90 -7.81
N THR A 387 25.20 4.74 -7.46
CA THR A 387 24.06 5.31 -8.20
C THR A 387 22.90 5.78 -7.32
N PRO A 388 22.28 6.92 -7.62
CA PRO A 388 21.04 7.31 -6.95
C PRO A 388 19.87 6.35 -7.25
N VAL A 389 19.23 5.82 -6.22
CA VAL A 389 18.10 4.89 -6.29
C VAL A 389 16.78 5.65 -6.24
N HIS A 390 15.92 5.42 -7.24
CA HIS A 390 14.67 6.16 -7.40
C HIS A 390 13.44 5.33 -7.05
N TRP A 391 13.47 4.05 -7.38
CA TRP A 391 12.52 3.05 -6.89
C TRP A 391 13.28 1.77 -6.57
N MET A 392 12.70 0.93 -5.73
CA MET A 392 13.29 -0.37 -5.41
C MET A 392 12.24 -1.43 -5.10
N ALA A 393 12.69 -2.68 -5.08
CA ALA A 393 12.03 -3.82 -4.48
C ALA A 393 13.01 -4.61 -3.61
N TRP A 394 12.54 -5.09 -2.46
CA TRP A 394 13.27 -6.08 -1.69
C TRP A 394 13.18 -7.46 -2.35
N SER A 395 14.26 -8.24 -2.25
CA SER A 395 14.18 -9.67 -2.45
C SER A 395 13.23 -10.30 -1.41
N PRO A 396 12.35 -11.22 -1.81
CA PRO A 396 11.36 -11.81 -0.91
C PRO A 396 11.97 -12.62 0.25
N PHE A 397 13.25 -13.01 0.15
CA PHE A 397 13.91 -13.88 1.13
C PHE A 397 15.08 -13.21 1.87
N GLY A 398 15.36 -11.94 1.63
CA GLY A 398 16.56 -11.33 2.19
C GLY A 398 16.62 -9.81 2.07
N SER A 399 17.86 -9.31 2.14
CA SER A 399 18.18 -7.88 2.10
C SER A 399 18.64 -7.40 0.72
N ALA A 400 18.66 -8.26 -0.31
CA ALA A 400 19.03 -7.85 -1.66
C ALA A 400 17.98 -6.89 -2.24
N ILE A 401 18.42 -5.98 -3.10
CA ILE A 401 17.59 -4.91 -3.67
C ILE A 401 17.63 -4.98 -5.19
N LEU A 402 16.46 -4.98 -5.82
CA LEU A 402 16.31 -4.60 -7.21
C LEU A 402 16.01 -3.10 -7.27
N ALA A 403 16.91 -2.30 -7.83
CA ALA A 403 16.81 -0.85 -7.88
C ALA A 403 16.53 -0.37 -9.31
N LEU A 404 15.62 0.59 -9.45
CA LEU A 404 15.39 1.34 -10.68
C LEU A 404 16.11 2.68 -10.56
N VAL A 405 17.05 2.91 -11.47
CA VAL A 405 17.82 4.15 -11.60
C VAL A 405 17.38 4.86 -12.87
N ARG A 406 17.02 6.14 -12.79
CA ARG A 406 16.57 6.95 -13.93
C ARG A 406 17.56 8.06 -14.26
N ASP A 407 17.43 8.55 -15.49
CA ASP A 407 18.05 9.78 -15.95
C ASP A 407 16.97 10.66 -16.61
N GLY A 408 16.47 11.65 -15.88
CA GLY A 408 15.38 12.52 -16.36
C GLY A 408 15.84 13.83 -16.99
N GLN A 409 17.14 14.09 -17.13
CA GLN A 409 17.63 15.33 -17.74
C GLN A 409 18.71 15.06 -18.79
N THR A 410 18.30 15.04 -20.06
CA THR A 410 19.23 15.35 -21.14
C THR A 410 19.92 16.69 -20.86
N ASN A 411 21.25 16.67 -20.65
CA ASN A 411 22.21 17.79 -20.61
C ASN A 411 22.76 18.32 -19.27
N LEU A 412 23.17 17.45 -18.33
CA LEU A 412 24.22 17.82 -17.35
C LEU A 412 25.36 16.80 -17.38
N LYS A 413 26.27 16.98 -18.35
CA LYS A 413 27.65 16.48 -18.44
C LYS A 413 28.07 15.33 -17.48
N ASN A 414 27.46 14.12 -17.58
CA ASN A 414 28.05 12.77 -17.32
C ASN A 414 27.12 11.66 -16.76
N ASN A 415 25.83 11.91 -16.44
CA ASN A 415 24.98 10.90 -15.77
C ASN A 415 24.10 10.00 -16.68
N VAL A 416 24.09 10.22 -18.01
CA VAL A 416 23.21 9.48 -18.97
C VAL A 416 23.50 7.99 -19.10
N LYS A 417 24.69 7.53 -18.71
CA LYS A 417 25.09 6.12 -18.84
C LYS A 417 24.63 5.24 -17.67
N LYS A 418 23.97 5.78 -16.65
CA LYS A 418 23.64 5.02 -15.43
C LYS A 418 22.16 4.66 -15.29
N ALA A 419 21.27 5.10 -16.19
CA ALA A 419 19.86 4.72 -16.13
C ALA A 419 19.68 3.22 -16.39
N GLY A 420 18.95 2.51 -15.54
CA GLY A 420 18.80 1.08 -15.70
C GLY A 420 18.22 0.39 -14.48
N ILE A 421 18.34 -0.93 -14.51
CA ILE A 421 17.95 -1.79 -13.39
C ILE A 421 19.20 -2.37 -12.78
N TYR A 422 19.37 -2.15 -11.48
CA TYR A 422 20.51 -2.56 -10.69
C TYR A 422 20.09 -3.61 -9.67
N LEU A 423 21.01 -4.50 -9.34
CA LEU A 423 20.86 -5.45 -8.26
C LEU A 423 21.95 -5.19 -7.23
N LEU A 424 21.55 -5.05 -5.97
CA LEU A 424 22.43 -4.92 -4.82
C LEU A 424 22.32 -6.16 -3.92
N ASP A 425 23.43 -6.54 -3.29
CA ASP A 425 23.44 -7.60 -2.28
C ASP A 425 22.74 -7.16 -0.98
N LYS A 426 22.88 -5.87 -0.64
CA LYS A 426 22.28 -5.21 0.53
C LYS A 426 22.32 -3.68 0.36
N PRO A 427 21.60 -2.92 1.21
CA PRO A 427 21.74 -1.46 1.26
C PRO A 427 23.18 -1.02 1.54
N GLY A 428 23.67 -0.04 0.77
CA GLY A 428 25.05 0.45 0.80
C GLY A 428 26.10 -0.58 0.33
N GLY A 429 25.65 -1.71 -0.21
CA GLY A 429 26.47 -2.80 -0.72
C GLY A 429 26.98 -2.56 -2.14
N LYS A 430 27.50 -3.62 -2.77
CA LYS A 430 27.94 -3.56 -4.17
C LYS A 430 26.74 -3.74 -5.09
N SER A 431 26.69 -2.97 -6.17
CA SER A 431 25.65 -3.12 -7.19
C SER A 431 26.20 -3.68 -8.51
N VAL A 432 25.35 -4.39 -9.25
CA VAL A 432 25.56 -4.74 -10.65
C VAL A 432 24.42 -4.17 -11.48
N ARG A 433 24.73 -3.59 -12.64
CA ARG A 433 23.71 -3.14 -13.60
C ARG A 433 23.23 -4.35 -14.40
N LEU A 434 22.02 -4.83 -14.14
CA LEU A 434 21.41 -5.94 -14.86
C LEU A 434 20.96 -5.52 -16.25
N LEU A 435 20.39 -4.32 -16.38
CA LEU A 435 19.90 -3.79 -17.64
C LEU A 435 20.25 -2.31 -17.81
N GLU A 436 20.58 -1.96 -19.04
CA GLU A 436 20.70 -0.58 -19.50
C GLU A 436 19.39 -0.13 -20.16
N GLY A 437 18.92 1.06 -19.80
CA GLY A 437 17.74 1.67 -20.40
C GLY A 437 16.97 2.53 -19.41
N ASP A 438 16.00 3.27 -19.91
CA ASP A 438 15.10 4.06 -19.07
C ASP A 438 13.82 3.27 -18.79
N TYR A 439 13.53 3.07 -17.52
CA TYR A 439 12.41 2.28 -17.03
C TYR A 439 11.59 3.10 -16.03
N VAL A 440 10.33 2.71 -15.86
CA VAL A 440 9.43 3.26 -14.85
C VAL A 440 8.71 2.15 -14.10
N PRO A 441 8.12 2.43 -12.93
CA PRO A 441 7.27 1.48 -12.23
C PRO A 441 6.14 0.94 -13.13
N PRO A 442 5.74 -0.34 -12.95
CA PRO A 442 4.79 -0.99 -13.84
C PRO A 442 3.36 -0.46 -13.72
N ALA A 443 2.94 0.01 -12.55
CA ALA A 443 1.61 0.56 -12.31
C ALA A 443 1.63 2.09 -12.42
N MET A 444 1.10 2.62 -13.53
CA MET A 444 1.12 4.06 -13.81
C MET A 444 0.05 4.84 -13.03
N GLY A 445 -1.00 4.19 -12.55
CA GLY A 445 -1.97 4.74 -11.61
C GLY A 445 -1.48 4.63 -10.17
N ALA A 446 -0.75 3.55 -9.84
CA ALA A 446 -0.15 3.35 -8.52
C ALA A 446 1.31 3.83 -8.43
N LEU A 447 1.55 5.09 -8.81
CA LEU A 447 2.88 5.70 -8.86
C LEU A 447 3.61 5.79 -7.51
N TRP A 448 2.91 5.47 -6.43
CA TRP A 448 3.42 5.47 -5.07
C TRP A 448 4.10 4.14 -4.73
N ARG A 449 3.92 3.09 -5.54
CA ARG A 449 4.53 1.79 -5.28
C ARG A 449 5.80 1.60 -6.08
N GLY A 450 6.78 0.98 -5.42
CA GLY A 450 8.05 0.60 -6.02
C GLY A 450 7.94 -0.53 -7.05
N LEU A 451 9.07 -1.20 -7.26
CA LEU A 451 9.10 -2.42 -8.04
C LEU A 451 8.49 -3.58 -7.24
N SER A 452 8.15 -4.67 -7.91
CA SER A 452 7.83 -5.95 -7.27
C SER A 452 8.85 -7.00 -7.68
N TRP A 453 9.26 -7.84 -6.74
CA TRP A 453 10.17 -8.96 -6.98
C TRP A 453 9.56 -10.23 -6.36
N ALA A 454 9.18 -11.17 -7.22
CA ALA A 454 8.60 -12.44 -6.86
C ALA A 454 9.64 -13.49 -6.46
N SER A 455 9.19 -14.49 -5.70
CA SER A 455 10.00 -15.59 -5.16
C SER A 455 10.66 -16.48 -6.22
N ASN A 456 10.13 -16.50 -7.45
CA ASN A 456 10.75 -17.17 -8.60
C ASN A 456 11.80 -16.32 -9.33
N ASN A 457 12.24 -15.20 -8.73
CA ASN A 457 13.17 -14.23 -9.29
C ASN A 457 12.67 -13.47 -10.52
N THR A 458 11.34 -13.39 -10.69
CA THR A 458 10.73 -12.51 -11.68
C THR A 458 10.39 -11.15 -11.06
N ALA A 459 10.58 -10.07 -11.82
CA ALA A 459 10.06 -8.75 -11.52
C ALA A 459 9.25 -8.21 -12.72
N LEU A 460 8.25 -7.38 -12.44
CA LEU A 460 7.49 -6.68 -13.48
C LEU A 460 8.05 -5.27 -13.64
N ILE A 461 8.41 -4.92 -14.87
CA ILE A 461 9.03 -3.64 -15.21
C ILE A 461 8.30 -3.01 -16.40
N ARG A 462 8.46 -1.70 -16.59
CA ARG A 462 7.91 -0.99 -17.75
C ARG A 462 8.98 -0.16 -18.44
N SER A 463 9.13 -0.37 -19.74
CA SER A 463 10.02 0.43 -20.58
C SER A 463 9.45 1.85 -20.72
N GLN A 464 10.26 2.88 -20.48
CA GLN A 464 9.81 4.27 -20.60
C GLN A 464 9.61 4.69 -22.07
N LYS A 465 10.32 4.06 -23.00
CA LYS A 465 10.34 4.43 -24.42
C LYS A 465 8.99 4.21 -25.11
N ASP A 466 8.34 3.10 -24.80
CA ASP A 466 7.11 2.63 -25.44
C ASP A 466 6.01 2.27 -24.44
N LEU A 467 6.27 2.47 -23.14
CA LEU A 467 5.38 2.15 -22.03
C LEU A 467 4.97 0.66 -22.00
N GLN A 468 5.75 -0.22 -22.63
CA GLN A 468 5.46 -1.64 -22.70
C GLN A 468 5.82 -2.33 -21.37
N LEU A 469 4.89 -3.14 -20.85
CA LEU A 469 5.14 -4.03 -19.71
C LEU A 469 6.00 -5.22 -20.13
N GLN A 470 6.97 -5.56 -19.29
CA GLN A 470 7.94 -6.62 -19.51
C GLN A 470 8.19 -7.40 -18.21
N LEU A 471 8.52 -8.68 -18.34
CA LEU A 471 9.03 -9.48 -17.23
C LEU A 471 10.56 -9.45 -17.26
N LEU A 472 11.14 -9.15 -16.10
CA LEU A 472 12.56 -9.28 -15.83
C LEU A 472 12.77 -10.59 -15.06
N GLN A 473 13.41 -11.58 -15.68
CA GLN A 473 13.88 -12.77 -14.97
C GLN A 473 15.32 -12.55 -14.52
N ILE A 474 15.57 -12.56 -13.21
CA ILE A 474 16.91 -12.47 -12.63
C ILE A 474 17.49 -13.88 -12.51
N ASN A 475 18.71 -14.05 -13.00
CA ASN A 475 19.46 -15.31 -12.99
C ASN A 475 20.72 -15.13 -12.14
N PHE A 476 21.03 -16.10 -11.27
CA PHE A 476 22.18 -16.08 -10.35
C PHE A 476 23.26 -17.09 -10.72
#